data_AF-A0A7C3QP68-F1
#
_entry.id   AF-A0A7C3QP68-F1
#
_cell.length_a   1.000
_cell.length_b   1.000
_cell.length_c   1.000
_cell.angle_alpha   90.00
_cell.angle_beta   90.00
_cell.angle_gamma   90.00
#
_symmetry.space_group_name_H-M   'P 1'
#
loop_
_entity.id
_entity.type
_entity.pdbx_description
1 polymer ?
#
loop_
_entity_poly.entity_id
_entity_poly.type
_entity_poly.pdbx_seq_one_letter_code
_entity_poly.pdbx_strand_id
1 'polypeptide(L)'
;MSLLEQIVEVKRRESEALSYVDIPPHEAHPSFLKALKRKQGEPVRVIAECKKASPSQGLICENYQAGEIAKPYAALGASAVSVLTDKQFFSGDISHLRLAAQSGLPVLRKDF
;
A
#
# COMPACT_ATOMS: atom_id res chain seq x y z
N MET A 1 -8.42 18.12 -18.32
CA MET A 1 -8.30 16.78 -17.71
C MET A 1 -8.27 16.94 -16.19
N SER A 2 -9.06 16.16 -15.47
CA SER A 2 -9.02 16.04 -14.02
C SER A 2 -7.74 15.34 -13.56
N LEU A 3 -7.39 15.47 -12.28
CA LEU A 3 -6.23 14.75 -11.71
C LEU A 3 -6.37 13.23 -11.86
N LEU A 4 -7.57 12.69 -11.65
CA LEU A 4 -7.80 11.25 -11.79
C LEU A 4 -7.60 10.79 -13.24
N GLU A 5 -8.08 11.57 -14.22
CA GLU A 5 -7.85 11.28 -15.64
C GLU A 5 -6.35 11.27 -15.98
N GLN A 6 -5.58 12.20 -15.43
CA GLN A 6 -4.12 12.24 -15.61
C GLN A 6 -3.45 11.00 -15.01
N ILE A 7 -3.86 10.58 -13.80
CA ILE A 7 -3.32 9.38 -13.15
C ILE A 7 -3.62 8.13 -14.00
N VAL A 8 -4.87 7.95 -14.42
CA VAL A 8 -5.29 6.78 -15.21
C VAL A 8 -4.56 6.74 -16.56
N GLU A 9 -4.36 7.87 -17.21
CA GLU A 9 -3.61 7.94 -18.48
C GLU A 9 -2.15 7.51 -18.30
N VAL A 10 -1.50 7.94 -17.21
CA VAL A 10 -0.15 7.47 -16.88
C VAL A 10 -0.14 5.96 -16.60
N LYS A 11 -1.09 5.47 -15.79
CA LYS A 11 -1.18 4.02 -15.46
C LYS A 11 -1.40 3.16 -16.69
N ARG A 12 -2.19 3.60 -17.66
CA ARG A 12 -2.38 2.88 -18.92
C ARG A 12 -1.04 2.67 -19.63
N ARG A 13 -0.24 3.74 -19.77
CA ARG A 13 1.09 3.68 -20.41
C ARG A 13 2.05 2.80 -19.63
N GLU A 14 2.06 2.90 -18.30
CA GLU A 14 2.88 2.02 -17.46
C GLU A 14 2.50 0.56 -17.65
N SER A 15 1.20 0.23 -17.65
CA SER A 15 0.68 -1.12 -17.85
C SER A 15 1.03 -1.68 -19.23
N GLU A 16 0.87 -0.87 -20.28
CA GLU A 16 1.23 -1.25 -21.65
C GLU A 16 2.73 -1.48 -21.84
N ALA A 17 3.57 -0.79 -21.06
CA ALA A 17 5.02 -0.97 -21.06
C ALA A 17 5.49 -2.19 -20.24
N LEU A 18 4.63 -2.77 -19.39
CA LEU A 18 4.97 -3.95 -18.62
C LEU A 18 5.01 -5.18 -19.52
N SER A 19 6.12 -5.91 -19.45
CA SER A 19 6.18 -7.24 -20.03
C SER A 19 5.47 -8.24 -19.13
N TYR A 20 4.85 -9.25 -19.73
CA TYR A 20 4.35 -10.38 -18.97
C TYR A 20 5.49 -11.03 -18.20
N VAL A 21 5.24 -11.32 -16.93
CA VAL A 21 6.14 -12.08 -16.06
C VAL A 21 5.35 -13.23 -15.48
N ASP A 22 5.94 -14.42 -15.50
CA ASP A 22 5.38 -15.55 -14.77
C ASP A 22 5.37 -15.19 -13.27
N ILE A 23 4.17 -15.20 -12.69
CA ILE A 23 4.00 -14.94 -11.27
C ILE A 23 4.21 -16.27 -10.54
N PRO A 24 5.30 -16.43 -9.77
CA PRO A 24 5.49 -17.65 -9.01
C PRO A 24 4.34 -17.82 -8.00
N PRO A 25 4.06 -19.07 -7.57
CA PRO A 25 3.11 -19.31 -6.50
C PRO A 25 3.42 -18.42 -5.30
N HIS A 26 2.42 -17.68 -4.85
CA HIS A 26 2.61 -16.74 -3.73
C HIS A 26 2.93 -17.52 -2.45
N GLU A 27 3.94 -17.07 -1.70
CA GLU A 27 4.12 -17.50 -0.32
C GLU A 27 2.84 -17.21 0.48
N ALA A 28 2.54 -18.05 1.47
CA ALA A 28 1.36 -17.87 2.30
C ALA A 28 1.42 -16.53 3.05
N HIS A 29 0.56 -15.59 2.67
CA HIS A 29 0.42 -14.31 3.36
C HIS A 29 -0.80 -14.31 4.31
N PRO A 30 -0.75 -13.50 5.38
CA PRO A 30 -1.92 -13.24 6.22
C PRO A 30 -3.10 -12.75 5.37
N SER A 31 -4.29 -13.29 5.63
CA SER A 31 -5.49 -12.92 4.88
C SER A 31 -5.97 -11.52 5.26
N PHE A 32 -5.98 -10.60 4.29
CA PHE A 32 -6.49 -9.24 4.46
C PHE A 32 -7.97 -9.23 4.88
N LEU A 33 -8.80 -10.05 4.22
CA LEU A 33 -10.23 -10.16 4.54
C LEU A 33 -10.46 -10.65 5.98
N LYS A 34 -9.70 -11.67 6.43
CA LYS A 34 -9.85 -12.19 7.81
C LYS A 34 -9.42 -11.15 8.84
N ALA A 35 -8.36 -10.39 8.58
CA ALA A 35 -7.86 -9.37 9.50
C ALA A 35 -8.84 -8.19 9.71
N LEU A 36 -9.66 -7.89 8.70
CA LEU A 36 -10.65 -6.81 8.76
C LEU A 36 -12.05 -7.26 9.20
N LYS A 37 -12.32 -8.56 9.19
CA LYS A 37 -13.58 -9.09 9.68
C LYS A 37 -13.71 -8.78 11.16
N ARG A 38 -14.82 -8.15 11.56
CA ARG A 38 -15.17 -7.88 12.95
C ARG A 38 -16.58 -8.33 13.26
N LYS A 39 -16.82 -8.76 14.49
CA LYS A 39 -18.16 -9.00 15.03
C LYS A 39 -18.70 -7.75 15.70
N GLN A 40 -20.01 -7.72 15.97
CA GLN A 40 -20.60 -6.67 16.79
C GLN A 40 -19.97 -6.69 18.19
N GLY A 41 -19.62 -5.51 18.71
CA GLY A 41 -18.93 -5.35 19.99
C GLY A 41 -17.41 -5.51 19.95
N GLU A 42 -16.82 -5.96 18.83
CA GLU A 42 -15.35 -5.96 18.68
C GLU A 42 -14.79 -4.56 18.38
N PRO A 43 -13.52 -4.28 18.74
CA PRO A 43 -12.85 -3.03 18.40
C PRO A 43 -12.84 -2.74 16.89
N VAL A 44 -12.67 -1.46 16.56
CA VAL A 44 -12.50 -1.01 15.17
C VAL A 44 -11.22 -1.63 14.58
N ARG A 45 -11.31 -2.08 13.33
CA ARG A 45 -10.16 -2.57 12.56
C ARG A 45 -9.58 -1.42 11.75
N VAL A 46 -8.28 -1.18 11.90
CA VAL A 46 -7.58 -0.06 11.25
C VAL A 46 -6.72 -0.58 10.11
N ILE A 47 -6.85 0.03 8.93
CA ILE A 47 -5.87 -0.09 7.85
C ILE A 47 -4.98 1.15 7.94
N ALA A 48 -3.72 0.96 8.33
CA ALA A 48 -2.78 2.07 8.43
C ALA A 48 -2.05 2.27 7.09
N GLU A 49 -1.99 3.50 6.56
CA GLU A 49 -1.44 3.77 5.23
C GLU A 49 -0.01 4.30 5.30
N CYS A 50 0.92 3.61 4.63
CA CYS A 50 2.27 4.10 4.36
C CYS A 50 2.21 5.01 3.12
N LYS A 51 2.32 6.32 3.32
CA LYS A 51 2.24 7.33 2.26
C LYS A 51 3.33 8.39 2.39
N LYS A 52 4.16 8.54 1.36
CA LYS A 52 5.24 9.53 1.30
C LYS A 52 4.74 10.92 0.92
N ALA A 53 3.93 11.00 -0.14
CA ALA A 53 3.40 12.25 -0.67
C ALA A 53 1.99 12.05 -1.23
N SER A 54 1.28 13.15 -1.51
CA SER A 54 0.07 13.13 -2.35
C SER A 54 -0.04 14.39 -3.20
N PRO A 55 -0.80 14.36 -4.31
CA PRO A 55 -0.99 15.54 -5.15
C PRO A 55 -1.62 16.74 -4.40
N SER A 56 -2.46 16.46 -3.41
CA SER A 56 -3.18 17.47 -2.64
C SER A 56 -2.43 18.06 -1.46
N GLN A 57 -1.40 17.37 -0.94
CA GLN A 57 -0.68 17.77 0.28
C GLN A 57 0.84 17.89 0.06
N GLY A 58 1.34 17.54 -1.12
CA GLY A 58 2.78 17.48 -1.37
C GLY A 58 3.45 16.40 -0.52
N LEU A 59 4.64 16.70 -0.01
CA LEU A 59 5.41 15.79 0.83
C LEU A 59 4.80 15.69 2.23
N ILE A 60 4.51 14.45 2.66
CA ILE A 60 3.88 14.14 3.96
C ILE A 60 4.92 13.56 4.93
N CYS A 61 5.84 12.75 4.42
CA CYS A 61 6.88 12.11 5.21
C CYS A 61 8.23 12.24 4.49
N GLU A 62 9.11 13.10 4.98
CA GLU A 62 10.45 13.31 4.42
C GLU A 62 11.30 12.04 4.50
N ASN A 63 11.43 11.47 5.70
CA ASN A 63 12.22 10.27 5.98
C ASN A 63 11.41 9.00 5.80
N TYR A 64 10.76 8.86 4.64
CA TYR A 64 9.87 7.75 4.35
C TYR A 64 10.63 6.43 4.17
N GLN A 65 10.33 5.45 5.04
CA GLN A 65 10.79 4.07 4.94
C GLN A 65 9.63 3.13 5.29
N ALA A 66 9.03 2.48 4.28
CA ALA A 66 7.79 1.71 4.46
C ALA A 66 7.88 0.63 5.54
N GLY A 67 9.01 -0.08 5.64
CA GLY A 67 9.22 -1.09 6.69
C GLY A 67 9.27 -0.49 8.10
N GLU A 68 9.98 0.63 8.26
CA GLU A 68 10.09 1.33 9.55
C GLU A 68 8.79 2.01 9.98
N ILE A 69 7.91 2.32 9.02
CA ILE A 69 6.56 2.85 9.28
C ILE A 69 5.57 1.73 9.60
N ALA A 70 5.63 0.60 8.89
CA ALA A 70 4.69 -0.50 9.07
C ALA A 70 4.87 -1.25 10.41
N LYS A 71 6.11 -1.39 10.89
CA LYS A 71 6.42 -2.03 12.19
C LYS A 71 5.66 -1.39 13.37
N PRO A 72 5.74 -0.07 13.61
CA PRO A 72 4.99 0.56 14.71
C PRO A 72 3.48 0.50 14.49
N TYR A 73 2.97 0.53 13.25
CA TYR A 73 1.54 0.30 13.01
C TYR A 73 1.09 -1.08 13.51
N ALA A 74 1.86 -2.13 13.25
CA ALA A 74 1.59 -3.46 13.80
C ALA A 74 1.63 -3.48 15.32
N ALA A 75 2.66 -2.89 15.93
CA ALA A 75 2.81 -2.82 17.38
C ALA A 75 1.65 -2.06 18.07
N LEU A 76 1.08 -1.06 17.39
CA LEU A 76 -0.04 -0.25 17.88
C LEU A 76 -1.42 -0.84 17.54
N GLY A 77 -1.47 -2.05 16.96
CA GLY A 77 -2.72 -2.78 16.73
C GLY A 77 -3.41 -2.50 15.40
N ALA A 78 -2.71 -1.98 14.39
CA ALA A 78 -3.24 -1.95 13.04
C ALA A 78 -3.58 -3.37 12.57
N SER A 79 -4.71 -3.51 11.88
CA SER A 79 -5.20 -4.81 11.40
C SER A 79 -4.63 -5.16 10.02
N ALA A 80 -4.28 -4.14 9.24
CA ALA A 80 -3.60 -4.29 7.96
C ALA A 80 -2.85 -3.00 7.63
N VAL A 81 -1.99 -3.06 6.62
CA VAL A 81 -1.32 -1.88 6.06
C VAL A 81 -1.69 -1.67 4.60
N SER A 82 -1.89 -0.41 4.22
CA SER A 82 -2.02 0.04 2.83
C SER A 82 -0.71 0.69 2.42
N VAL A 83 -0.18 0.38 1.23
CA VAL A 83 1.09 0.94 0.76
C VAL A 83 0.90 1.49 -0.64
N LEU A 84 1.21 2.77 -0.80
CA LEU A 84 1.18 3.43 -2.10
C LEU A 84 2.34 2.94 -2.97
N THR A 85 2.02 2.45 -4.17
CA THR A 85 3.02 1.98 -5.15
C THR A 85 3.13 2.86 -6.38
N ASP A 86 2.23 3.82 -6.53
CA ASP A 86 2.31 4.83 -7.58
C ASP A 86 3.52 5.77 -7.38
N LYS A 87 4.43 5.77 -8.35
CA LYS A 87 5.67 6.56 -8.31
C LYS A 87 5.42 8.05 -8.55
N GLN A 88 4.64 8.37 -9.57
CA GLN A 88 4.58 9.73 -10.11
C GLN A 88 3.80 10.71 -9.22
N PHE A 89 2.67 10.28 -8.67
CA PHE A 89 1.74 11.14 -7.94
C PHE A 89 1.84 10.97 -6.42
N PHE A 90 2.26 9.80 -5.94
CA PHE A 90 2.34 9.49 -4.51
C PHE A 90 3.75 9.23 -3.98
N SER A 91 4.77 9.28 -4.86
CA SER A 91 6.16 8.95 -4.51
C SER A 91 6.31 7.57 -3.86
N GLY A 92 5.46 6.63 -4.28
CA GLY A 92 5.47 5.22 -3.89
C GLY A 92 6.46 4.41 -4.73
N ASP A 93 6.55 3.11 -4.44
CA ASP A 93 7.34 2.15 -5.19
C ASP A 93 6.85 0.72 -4.88
N ILE A 94 6.88 -0.18 -5.86
CA ILE A 94 6.41 -1.56 -5.71
C ILE A 94 7.22 -2.33 -4.65
N SER A 95 8.51 -2.01 -4.46
CA SER A 95 9.38 -2.63 -3.46
C SER A 95 8.95 -2.32 -2.02
N HIS A 96 8.24 -1.21 -1.80
CA HIS A 96 7.70 -0.85 -0.48
C HIS A 96 6.73 -1.90 0.06
N LEU A 97 6.03 -2.64 -0.81
CA LEU A 97 5.14 -3.72 -0.39
C LEU A 97 5.91 -4.79 0.39
N ARG A 98 7.07 -5.21 -0.13
CA ARG A 98 7.91 -6.23 0.50
C ARG A 98 8.48 -5.73 1.83
N LEU A 99 8.87 -4.46 1.90
CA LEU A 99 9.36 -3.86 3.14
C LEU A 99 8.27 -3.78 4.21
N ALA A 100 7.07 -3.33 3.84
CA ALA A 100 5.94 -3.25 4.76
C ALA A 100 5.44 -4.63 5.23
N ALA A 101 5.55 -5.66 4.38
CA ALA A 101 5.17 -7.04 4.72
C ALA A 101 6.01 -7.62 5.87
N GLN A 102 7.22 -7.09 6.13
CA GLN A 102 8.06 -7.49 7.27
C GLN A 102 7.42 -7.16 8.64
N SER A 103 6.37 -6.33 8.66
CA SER A 103 5.57 -6.08 9.87
C SER A 103 4.72 -7.28 10.30
N GLY A 104 4.53 -8.28 9.44
CA GLY A 104 3.66 -9.44 9.69
C GLY A 104 2.17 -9.15 9.45
N LEU A 105 1.80 -7.92 9.09
CA LEU A 105 0.41 -7.58 8.74
C LEU A 105 0.09 -7.92 7.28
N PRO A 106 -1.19 -8.21 6.96
CA PRO A 106 -1.65 -8.20 5.57
C PRO A 106 -1.37 -6.84 4.92
N VAL A 107 -0.85 -6.85 3.69
CA VAL A 107 -0.51 -5.65 2.93
C VAL A 107 -1.43 -5.49 1.72
N LEU A 108 -2.07 -4.33 1.62
CA LEU A 108 -2.82 -3.90 0.45
C LEU A 108 -1.90 -3.06 -0.46
N ARG A 109 -1.79 -3.46 -1.73
CA ARG A 109 -1.26 -2.58 -2.78
C ARG A 109 -2.28 -1.50 -3.08
N LYS A 110 -1.94 -0.25 -2.77
CA LYS A 110 -2.75 0.92 -3.09
C LYS A 110 -2.17 1.59 -4.33
N ASP A 111 -2.87 1.42 -5.44
CA ASP A 111 -2.49 1.92 -6.76
C ASP A 111 -3.76 2.18 -7.59
N PHE A 112 -3.59 2.59 -8.85
CA PHE A 112 -4.66 2.93 -9.78
C PHE A 112 -4.73 1.95 -10.96
#